data_AF-A0A662II62-F1
#
_entry.id   AF-A0A662II62-F1
#
_cell.length_a   1.000
_cell.length_b   1.000
_cell.length_c   1.000
_cell.angle_alpha   90.00
_cell.angle_beta   90.00
_cell.angle_gamma   90.00
#
_symmetry.space_group_name_H-M   'P 1'
#
loop_
_entity.id
_entity.type
_entity.pdbx_description
1 polymer ?
#
loop_
_entity_poly.entity_id
_entity_poly.type
_entity_poly.pdbx_seq_one_letter_code
_entity_poly.pdbx_strand_id
1 'polypeptide(L)'
;LEVGDQVYLANDLLEVKVDRSGVVRSLRLIGGEEFRGKLDQLILGGKELGIADEIKPLVRGPLRAIVKFTWRPRPAMIVEKYLEVRAHEPFLRVKLNITFLKPTRIGKGFRGLSDAIVINTTLDEPGTVISQVPGGYLVELSGPIATPMRWHSYELNGRGVALISEGGVLIHGLNPSIVLGKTTTDIPCEAFNGTYLYKYLIYPYNRSLERPMWVAERINRPPLACSCSKVLLLKPHLSLEFDPDVIFVNYFTLDKISLTNTGDRATYVSIIYEKESIVSALIAPMEIAEQWSYRKG
;
A
#
# COMPACT_ATOMS: atom_id res chain seq x y z
N LEU A 1 12.25 -19.20 -4.25
CA LEU A 1 12.37 -18.89 -2.79
C LEU A 1 13.59 -19.60 -2.25
N GLU A 2 14.59 -18.83 -1.85
CA GLU A 2 15.83 -19.32 -1.25
C GLU A 2 16.03 -18.63 0.11
N VAL A 3 16.59 -19.38 1.07
CA VAL A 3 16.85 -18.89 2.43
C VAL A 3 18.28 -19.29 2.78
N GLY A 4 19.19 -18.32 2.79
CA GLY A 4 20.58 -18.44 3.20
C GLY A 4 20.99 -17.24 4.05
N ASP A 5 22.15 -16.65 3.79
CA ASP A 5 22.58 -15.39 4.43
C ASP A 5 21.63 -14.21 4.10
N GLN A 6 20.90 -14.35 3.00
CA GLN A 6 19.76 -13.51 2.63
C GLN A 6 18.57 -14.39 2.26
N VAL A 7 17.39 -13.81 2.28
CA VAL A 7 16.17 -14.42 1.76
C VAL A 7 15.88 -13.83 0.39
N TYR A 8 15.71 -14.72 -0.59
CA TYR A 8 15.37 -14.35 -1.96
C TYR A 8 13.98 -14.88 -2.31
N LEU A 9 13.08 -13.96 -2.67
CA LEU A 9 11.73 -14.24 -3.16
C LEU A 9 11.64 -13.70 -4.59
N ALA A 10 11.08 -14.47 -5.52
CA ALA A 10 10.92 -14.03 -6.89
C ALA A 10 9.68 -14.66 -7.54
N ASN A 11 9.14 -13.97 -8.54
CA ASN A 11 8.17 -14.45 -9.52
C ASN A 11 8.56 -13.90 -10.91
N ASP A 12 7.67 -14.02 -11.89
CA ASP A 12 7.93 -13.60 -13.27
C ASP A 12 7.98 -12.06 -13.46
N LEU A 13 7.60 -11.29 -12.44
CA LEU A 13 7.48 -9.82 -12.49
C LEU A 13 8.44 -9.10 -11.54
N LEU A 14 8.84 -9.75 -10.45
CA LEU A 14 9.48 -9.14 -9.30
C LEU A 14 10.51 -10.10 -8.67
N GLU A 15 11.68 -9.56 -8.34
CA GLU A 15 12.67 -10.16 -7.46
C GLU A 15 12.84 -9.32 -6.19
N VAL A 16 12.97 -9.99 -5.05
CA VAL A 16 13.07 -9.36 -3.74
C VAL A 16 14.21 -9.99 -2.96
N LYS A 17 15.16 -9.16 -2.50
CA LYS A 17 16.24 -9.56 -1.60
C LYS A 17 16.03 -8.96 -0.23
N VAL A 18 16.01 -9.82 0.78
CA VAL A 18 15.73 -9.47 2.17
C VAL A 18 16.87 -9.95 3.05
N ASP A 19 17.35 -9.09 3.95
CA ASP A 19 18.36 -9.51 4.92
C ASP A 19 17.76 -10.32 6.08
N ARG A 20 18.63 -10.80 6.98
CA ARG A 20 18.19 -11.61 8.14
C ARG A 20 17.45 -10.77 9.19
N SER A 21 17.49 -9.45 9.11
CA SER A 21 16.68 -8.54 9.93
C SER A 21 15.30 -8.28 9.32
N GLY A 22 14.96 -8.96 8.21
CA GLY A 22 13.68 -8.82 7.53
C GLY A 22 13.54 -7.51 6.76
N VAL A 23 14.63 -6.75 6.58
CA VAL A 23 14.64 -5.50 5.80
C VAL A 23 14.83 -5.86 4.33
N VAL A 24 13.99 -5.28 3.48
CA VAL A 24 14.11 -5.47 2.04
C VAL A 24 15.21 -4.54 1.53
N ARG A 25 16.28 -5.13 0.98
CA ARG A 25 17.47 -4.42 0.50
C ARG A 25 17.43 -4.09 -0.98
N SER A 26 16.70 -4.90 -1.74
CA SER A 26 16.49 -4.71 -3.16
C SER A 26 15.12 -5.25 -3.56
N LEU A 27 14.33 -4.41 -4.25
CA LEU A 27 13.20 -4.82 -5.07
C LEU A 27 13.55 -4.55 -6.53
N ARG A 28 13.46 -5.56 -7.38
CA ARG A 28 13.78 -5.44 -8.80
C ARG A 28 12.59 -5.92 -9.64
N LEU A 29 12.14 -5.07 -10.55
CA LEU A 29 11.21 -5.48 -11.60
C LEU A 29 12.00 -6.26 -12.65
N ILE A 30 11.49 -7.42 -13.07
CA ILE A 30 12.17 -8.27 -14.08
C ILE A 30 12.40 -7.51 -15.39
N GLY A 31 11.55 -6.52 -15.70
CA GLY A 31 11.69 -5.60 -16.84
C GLY A 31 12.79 -4.54 -16.74
N GLY A 32 13.55 -4.47 -15.63
CA GLY A 32 14.84 -3.77 -15.59
C GLY A 32 15.15 -3.03 -14.30
N GLU A 33 14.20 -2.24 -13.79
CA GLU A 33 14.46 -1.32 -12.69
C GLU A 33 14.71 -2.03 -11.36
N GLU A 34 15.71 -1.54 -10.63
CA GLU A 34 16.05 -1.99 -9.29
C GLU A 34 15.95 -0.81 -8.32
N PHE A 35 15.34 -1.06 -7.16
CA PHE A 35 15.19 -0.11 -6.07
C PHE A 35 15.94 -0.64 -4.85
N ARG A 36 17.02 0.05 -4.47
CA ARG A 36 17.89 -0.32 -3.35
C ARG A 36 17.70 0.61 -2.15
N GLY A 37 17.85 0.04 -0.95
CA GLY A 37 17.86 0.82 0.29
C GLY A 37 17.50 0.01 1.53
N LYS A 38 16.80 0.66 2.46
CA LYS A 38 16.24 0.09 3.69
C LYS A 38 14.72 0.14 3.61
N LEU A 39 14.14 -0.80 2.90
CA LEU A 39 12.70 -0.86 2.68
C LEU A 39 12.08 -1.78 3.74
N ASP A 40 10.93 -1.36 4.27
CA ASP A 40 10.17 -2.14 5.25
C ASP A 40 10.96 -2.46 6.54
N GLN A 41 11.68 -1.45 7.02
CA GLN A 41 12.46 -1.50 8.25
C GLN A 41 11.56 -1.28 9.46
N LEU A 42 11.48 -2.28 10.35
CA LEU A 42 10.68 -2.18 11.57
C LEU A 42 11.48 -1.49 12.69
N ILE A 43 10.90 -0.41 13.22
CA ILE A 43 11.41 0.39 14.32
C ILE A 43 10.45 0.24 15.51
N LEU A 44 10.96 -0.18 16.67
CA LEU A 44 10.21 -0.37 17.90
C LEU A 44 10.72 0.59 18.98
N GLY A 45 9.96 1.65 19.27
CA GLY A 45 10.35 2.60 20.32
C GLY A 45 11.69 3.28 20.02
N GLY A 46 11.88 3.72 18.77
CA GLY A 46 13.08 4.40 18.29
C GLY A 46 14.28 3.51 18.00
N LYS A 47 14.16 2.18 18.18
CA LYS A 47 15.23 1.24 17.90
C LYS A 47 14.89 0.34 16.72
N GLU A 48 15.82 0.21 15.79
CA GLU A 48 15.74 -0.76 14.70
C GLU A 48 15.68 -2.19 15.27
N LEU A 49 14.83 -3.02 14.69
CA LEU A 49 14.79 -4.43 15.04
C LEU A 49 16.03 -5.14 14.45
N GLY A 50 16.69 -5.95 15.27
CA GLY A 50 17.88 -6.71 14.86
C GLY A 50 17.57 -7.92 13.99
N ILE A 51 18.55 -8.84 13.93
CA ILE A 51 18.40 -10.12 13.21
C ILE A 51 17.24 -10.93 13.82
N ALA A 52 16.47 -11.60 12.96
CA ALA A 52 15.39 -12.47 13.39
C ALA A 52 15.90 -13.71 14.13
N ASP A 53 15.21 -14.08 15.22
CA ASP A 53 15.51 -15.29 15.97
C ASP A 53 15.25 -16.55 15.12
N GLU A 54 14.25 -16.48 14.23
CA GLU A 54 13.86 -17.58 13.35
C GLU A 54 13.43 -17.05 11.98
N ILE A 55 13.89 -17.71 10.92
CA ILE A 55 13.47 -17.45 9.53
C ILE A 55 13.08 -18.77 8.89
N LYS A 56 11.80 -18.91 8.55
CA LYS A 56 11.23 -20.17 8.09
C LYS A 56 10.46 -20.01 6.77
N PRO A 57 10.82 -20.75 5.71
CA PRO A 57 9.95 -20.85 4.53
C PRO A 57 8.67 -21.60 4.92
N LEU A 58 7.51 -21.00 4.64
CA LEU A 58 6.21 -21.61 4.94
C LEU A 58 5.54 -22.22 3.72
N VAL A 59 5.66 -21.55 2.57
CA VAL A 59 5.07 -22.01 1.30
C VAL A 59 6.09 -21.84 0.19
N ARG A 60 6.28 -22.89 -0.62
CA ARG A 60 7.13 -22.94 -1.81
C ARG A 60 6.32 -23.53 -2.96
N GLY A 61 5.32 -22.80 -3.43
CA GLY A 61 4.44 -23.25 -4.50
C GLY A 61 4.58 -22.38 -5.76
N PRO A 62 4.10 -22.88 -6.92
CA PRO A 62 4.14 -22.13 -8.17
C PRO A 62 3.25 -20.88 -8.13
N LEU A 63 2.16 -20.90 -7.36
CA LEU A 63 1.23 -19.76 -7.26
C LEU A 63 1.67 -18.70 -6.24
N ARG A 64 2.40 -19.11 -5.20
CA ARG A 64 2.86 -18.22 -4.13
C ARG A 64 4.04 -18.80 -3.36
N ALA A 65 4.91 -17.91 -2.91
CA ALA A 65 5.99 -18.20 -1.97
C ALA A 65 5.82 -17.35 -0.71
N ILE A 66 5.96 -17.97 0.46
CA ILE A 66 5.81 -17.28 1.75
C ILE A 66 6.98 -17.65 2.66
N VAL A 67 7.58 -16.64 3.27
CA VAL A 67 8.60 -16.78 4.32
C VAL A 67 8.16 -16.03 5.57
N LYS A 68 8.43 -16.61 6.73
CA LYS A 68 8.16 -16.04 8.06
C LYS A 68 9.46 -15.67 8.74
N PHE A 69 9.51 -14.47 9.30
CA PHE A 69 10.54 -14.01 10.22
C PHE A 69 9.91 -13.85 11.62
N THR A 70 10.63 -14.22 12.66
CA THR A 70 10.17 -14.14 14.05
C THR A 70 11.20 -13.44 14.92
N TRP A 71 10.76 -12.51 15.76
CA TRP A 71 11.59 -11.84 16.77
C TRP A 71 10.90 -11.86 18.13
N ARG A 72 11.72 -11.87 19.19
CA ARG A 72 11.33 -11.70 20.58
C ARG A 72 12.08 -10.50 21.17
N PRO A 73 11.79 -9.27 20.71
CA PRO A 73 12.55 -8.08 21.11
C PRO A 73 12.47 -7.79 22.62
N ARG A 74 11.44 -8.30 23.29
CA ARG A 74 11.24 -8.20 24.74
C ARG A 74 10.57 -9.49 25.24
N PRO A 75 10.74 -9.87 26.52
CA PRO A 75 10.15 -11.12 27.05
C PRO A 75 8.63 -11.27 26.87
N ALA A 76 7.90 -10.16 26.80
CA ALA A 76 6.44 -10.15 26.66
C ALA A 76 5.96 -9.69 25.28
N MET A 77 6.82 -9.78 24.25
CA MET A 77 6.51 -9.32 22.91
C MET A 77 7.04 -10.30 21.87
N ILE A 78 6.17 -10.72 20.95
CA ILE A 78 6.53 -11.55 19.80
C ILE A 78 6.15 -10.77 18.56
N VAL A 79 7.08 -10.68 17.61
CA VAL A 79 6.84 -10.08 16.30
C VAL A 79 7.00 -11.16 15.25
N GLU A 80 6.02 -11.31 14.38
CA GLU A 80 6.07 -12.22 13.25
C GLU A 80 5.78 -11.46 11.96
N LYS A 81 6.72 -11.50 11.03
CA LYS A 81 6.59 -10.87 9.71
C LYS A 81 6.54 -11.94 8.64
N TYR A 82 5.53 -11.87 7.80
CA TYR A 82 5.34 -12.79 6.69
C TYR A 82 5.50 -11.99 5.40
N LEU A 83 6.43 -12.44 4.57
CA LEU A 83 6.67 -11.89 3.24
C LEU A 83 6.12 -12.87 2.21
N GLU A 84 5.22 -12.40 1.34
CA GLU A 84 4.57 -13.19 0.31
C GLU A 84 4.79 -12.56 -1.07
N VAL A 85 5.19 -13.39 -2.03
CA VAL A 85 5.19 -13.08 -3.46
C VAL A 85 4.24 -14.07 -4.15
N ARG A 86 3.36 -13.57 -5.04
CA ARG A 86 2.41 -14.39 -5.81
C ARG A 86 2.74 -14.33 -7.29
N ALA A 87 2.44 -15.37 -8.05
CA ALA A 87 2.87 -15.51 -9.45
C ALA A 87 2.53 -14.29 -10.35
N HIS A 88 1.35 -13.68 -10.17
CA HIS A 88 0.83 -12.64 -11.07
C HIS A 88 0.82 -11.23 -10.47
N GLU A 89 1.57 -11.00 -9.38
CA GLU A 89 1.57 -9.71 -8.67
C GLU A 89 2.97 -9.06 -8.73
N PRO A 90 3.10 -7.80 -9.21
CA PRO A 90 4.38 -7.09 -9.27
C PRO A 90 4.76 -6.41 -7.94
N PHE A 91 4.30 -6.92 -6.79
CA PHE A 91 4.55 -6.32 -5.48
C PHE A 91 4.81 -7.37 -4.40
N LEU A 92 5.46 -6.94 -3.31
CA LEU A 92 5.65 -7.74 -2.12
C LEU A 92 4.48 -7.54 -1.15
N ARG A 93 3.82 -8.63 -0.77
CA ARG A 93 2.82 -8.62 0.31
C ARG A 93 3.49 -8.79 1.65
N VAL A 94 3.12 -7.95 2.61
CA VAL A 94 3.61 -8.02 3.98
C VAL A 94 2.47 -8.16 4.95
N LYS A 95 2.57 -9.17 5.81
CA LYS A 95 1.70 -9.35 6.96
C LYS A 95 2.55 -9.31 8.22
N LEU A 96 2.21 -8.44 9.16
CA LEU A 96 2.93 -8.30 10.41
C LEU A 96 1.98 -8.56 11.58
N ASN A 97 2.29 -9.59 12.37
CA ASN A 97 1.64 -9.85 13.64
C ASN A 97 2.53 -9.33 14.76
N ILE A 98 1.97 -8.54 15.66
CA ILE A 98 2.64 -8.13 16.90
C ILE A 98 1.79 -8.62 18.07
N THR A 99 2.34 -9.53 18.85
CA THR A 99 1.67 -10.12 20.02
C THR A 99 2.31 -9.57 21.29
N PHE A 100 1.47 -8.96 22.14
CA PHE A 100 1.83 -8.51 23.48
C PHE A 100 1.26 -9.50 24.49
N LEU A 101 2.15 -10.20 25.20
CA LEU A 101 1.79 -11.23 26.19
C LEU A 101 1.32 -10.65 27.53
N LYS A 102 1.56 -9.35 27.74
CA LYS A 102 1.05 -8.57 28.86
C LYS A 102 0.77 -7.14 28.40
N PRO A 103 -0.10 -6.38 29.10
CA PRO A 103 -0.32 -4.97 28.81
C PRO A 103 1.02 -4.22 28.69
N THR A 104 1.30 -3.71 27.49
CA THR A 104 2.58 -3.11 27.14
C THR A 104 2.36 -1.72 26.57
N ARG A 105 3.08 -0.73 27.12
CA ARG A 105 3.07 0.64 26.60
C ARG A 105 4.15 0.83 25.56
N ILE A 106 3.81 1.54 24.50
CA ILE A 106 4.71 1.88 23.40
C ILE A 106 4.76 3.39 23.26
N GLY A 107 5.92 3.98 23.53
CA GLY A 107 6.11 5.42 23.57
C GLY A 107 5.53 6.10 24.80
N LYS A 108 5.88 7.38 24.99
CA LYS A 108 5.36 8.23 26.06
C LYS A 108 4.78 9.53 25.49
N GLY A 109 3.50 9.77 25.75
CA GLY A 109 2.82 11.03 25.46
C GLY A 109 2.59 11.34 23.97
N PHE A 110 2.05 12.53 23.70
CA PHE A 110 1.68 12.98 22.36
C PHE A 110 2.84 13.49 21.50
N ARG A 111 4.01 13.78 22.09
CA ARG A 111 5.12 14.42 21.34
C ARG A 111 5.88 13.40 20.49
N GLY A 112 5.79 13.55 19.17
CA GLY A 112 6.64 12.88 18.17
C GLY A 112 6.29 11.42 17.86
N LEU A 113 6.81 10.93 16.75
CA LEU A 113 6.67 9.53 16.30
C LEU A 113 7.90 8.68 16.64
N SER A 114 8.91 9.29 17.26
CA SER A 114 10.21 8.67 17.58
C SER A 114 10.07 7.38 18.38
N ASP A 115 9.04 7.27 19.22
CA ASP A 115 8.86 6.14 20.13
C ASP A 115 7.71 5.21 19.72
N ALA A 116 7.15 5.39 18.51
CA ALA A 116 6.09 4.52 17.99
C ALA A 116 6.65 3.18 17.48
N ILE A 117 5.74 2.27 17.15
CA ILE A 117 6.01 1.14 16.26
C ILE A 117 5.82 1.64 14.83
N VAL A 118 6.91 1.63 14.06
CA VAL A 118 6.94 2.22 12.73
C VAL A 118 7.57 1.25 11.73
N ILE A 119 6.98 1.16 10.54
CA ILE A 119 7.64 0.63 9.35
C ILE A 119 8.18 1.82 8.58
N ASN A 120 9.49 1.85 8.37
CA ASN A 120 10.18 2.91 7.66
C ASN A 120 10.71 2.38 6.32
N THR A 121 10.58 3.18 5.25
CA THR A 121 11.01 2.78 3.90
C THR A 121 11.84 3.89 3.29
N THR A 122 13.13 3.63 3.10
CA THR A 122 14.08 4.60 2.56
C THR A 122 14.82 3.99 1.37
N LEU A 123 14.88 4.74 0.26
CA LEU A 123 15.72 4.42 -0.89
C LEU A 123 17.10 5.08 -0.76
N ASP A 124 18.11 4.49 -1.40
CA ASP A 124 19.46 5.07 -1.43
C ASP A 124 19.53 6.34 -2.31
N GLU A 125 18.56 6.50 -3.22
CA GLU A 125 18.43 7.65 -4.11
C GLU A 125 17.49 8.71 -3.52
N PRO A 126 17.77 10.02 -3.73
CA PRO A 126 16.87 11.08 -3.32
C PRO A 126 15.62 11.08 -4.18
N GLY A 127 14.49 11.43 -3.58
CA GLY A 127 13.21 11.56 -4.26
C GLY A 127 12.20 12.32 -3.41
N THR A 128 10.99 12.41 -3.92
CA THR A 128 9.90 13.13 -3.27
C THR A 128 8.87 12.14 -2.73
N VAL A 129 8.16 12.53 -1.68
CA VAL A 129 7.04 11.73 -1.20
C VAL A 129 5.77 12.23 -1.86
N ILE A 130 5.05 11.34 -2.51
CA ILE A 130 3.74 11.63 -3.10
C ILE A 130 2.68 10.80 -2.39
N SER A 131 1.55 11.41 -2.08
CA SER A 131 0.38 10.72 -1.53
C SER A 131 -0.87 11.12 -2.27
N GLN A 132 -1.84 10.21 -2.27
CA GLN A 132 -3.22 10.55 -2.54
C GLN A 132 -3.86 11.12 -1.28
N VAL A 133 -4.67 12.18 -1.42
CA VAL A 133 -5.46 12.81 -0.35
C VAL A 133 -6.97 12.72 -0.65
N PRO A 134 -7.87 13.03 0.31
CA PRO A 134 -9.31 13.05 0.04
C PRO A 134 -9.66 13.88 -1.21
N GLY A 135 -10.58 13.36 -2.02
CA GLY A 135 -10.89 13.92 -3.35
C GLY A 135 -10.02 13.38 -4.47
N GLY A 136 -9.11 12.44 -4.20
CA GLY A 136 -8.35 11.72 -5.22
C GLY A 136 -7.10 12.44 -5.71
N TYR A 137 -6.83 13.64 -5.20
CA TYR A 137 -5.68 14.47 -5.57
C TYR A 137 -4.35 13.82 -5.18
N LEU A 138 -3.34 14.02 -6.02
CA LEU A 138 -1.95 13.72 -5.70
C LEU A 138 -1.27 14.98 -5.18
N VAL A 139 -0.59 14.88 -4.05
CA VAL A 139 0.18 15.98 -3.48
C VAL A 139 1.59 15.52 -3.19
N GLU A 140 2.55 16.40 -3.50
CA GLU A 140 3.90 16.29 -2.97
C GLU A 140 3.90 16.71 -1.50
N LEU A 141 4.64 15.96 -0.70
CA LEU A 141 4.60 16.00 0.74
C LEU A 141 5.98 16.41 1.30
N SER A 142 6.08 17.63 1.81
CA SER A 142 7.37 18.26 2.18
C SER A 142 7.71 18.27 3.68
N GLY A 143 6.78 17.91 4.56
CA GLY A 143 7.00 17.87 6.01
C GLY A 143 6.01 16.92 6.69
N PRO A 144 6.24 16.45 7.92
CA PRO A 144 5.55 15.26 8.41
C PRO A 144 4.04 15.45 8.61
N ILE A 145 3.24 14.71 7.85
CA ILE A 145 1.78 14.64 8.01
C ILE A 145 1.38 13.22 8.38
N ALA A 146 0.64 13.09 9.47
CA ALA A 146 -0.02 11.85 9.86
C ALA A 146 -1.44 11.86 9.31
N THR A 147 -1.72 11.06 8.28
CA THR A 147 -3.05 11.02 7.67
C THR A 147 -3.49 9.59 7.40
N PRO A 148 -4.79 9.28 7.56
CA PRO A 148 -5.33 7.98 7.20
C PRO A 148 -5.44 7.87 5.66
N MET A 149 -4.29 7.79 5.00
CA MET A 149 -4.18 7.58 3.56
C MET A 149 -4.03 6.10 3.25
N ARG A 150 -4.37 5.71 2.03
CA ARG A 150 -4.26 4.32 1.57
C ARG A 150 -2.85 3.97 1.10
N TRP A 151 -2.12 4.96 0.60
CA TRP A 151 -0.76 4.76 0.12
C TRP A 151 0.10 6.03 0.19
N HIS A 152 1.40 5.84 0.28
CA HIS A 152 2.44 6.85 0.10
C HIS A 152 3.48 6.29 -0.85
N SER A 153 4.02 7.10 -1.75
CA SER A 153 5.09 6.72 -2.65
C SER A 153 6.35 7.52 -2.38
N TYR A 154 7.49 6.84 -2.45
CA TYR A 154 8.78 7.46 -2.69
C TYR A 154 8.96 7.54 -4.21
N GLU A 155 8.73 8.72 -4.78
CA GLU A 155 8.78 8.98 -6.21
C GLU A 155 10.18 9.43 -6.65
N LEU A 156 10.67 8.77 -7.68
CA LEU A 156 11.83 9.10 -8.48
C LEU A 156 11.33 9.50 -9.88
N ASN A 157 12.18 10.08 -10.73
CA ASN A 157 11.78 10.58 -12.06
C ASN A 157 11.05 9.52 -12.92
N GLY A 158 9.70 9.49 -12.86
CA GLY A 158 8.83 8.55 -13.59
C GLY A 158 8.75 7.12 -13.05
N ARG A 159 9.30 6.84 -11.86
CA ARG A 159 9.30 5.51 -11.20
C ARG A 159 9.27 5.67 -9.69
N GLY A 160 9.05 4.61 -8.92
CA GLY A 160 9.08 4.74 -7.47
C GLY A 160 8.76 3.48 -6.71
N VAL A 161 8.68 3.61 -5.39
CA VAL A 161 8.23 2.54 -4.49
C VAL A 161 7.10 3.08 -3.63
N ALA A 162 5.92 2.48 -3.78
CA ALA A 162 4.75 2.78 -2.98
C ALA A 162 4.61 1.81 -1.80
N LEU A 163 4.31 2.36 -0.63
CA LEU A 163 3.76 1.65 0.50
C LEU A 163 2.24 1.78 0.48
N ILE A 164 1.54 0.65 0.41
CA ILE A 164 0.08 0.60 0.38
C ILE A 164 -0.40 -0.09 1.64
N SER A 165 -1.18 0.60 2.47
CA SER A 165 -1.69 0.08 3.73
C SER A 165 -3.11 -0.50 3.55
N GLU A 166 -3.33 -1.72 4.03
CA GLU A 166 -4.67 -2.28 4.29
C GLU A 166 -5.12 -1.99 5.75
N GLY A 167 -4.27 -1.35 6.55
CA GLY A 167 -4.54 -0.97 7.94
C GLY A 167 -3.32 -0.34 8.63
N GLY A 168 -3.54 0.65 9.50
CA GLY A 168 -2.50 1.48 10.11
C GLY A 168 -2.49 2.90 9.55
N VAL A 169 -1.87 3.84 10.27
CA VAL A 169 -1.82 5.26 9.86
C VAL A 169 -0.57 5.49 9.04
N LEU A 170 -0.74 5.93 7.79
CA LEU A 170 0.38 6.35 6.98
C LEU A 170 0.89 7.71 7.45
N ILE A 171 2.21 7.79 7.61
CA ILE A 171 2.89 9.01 7.95
C ILE A 171 4.10 9.11 7.05
N HIS A 172 4.40 10.31 6.58
CA HIS A 172 5.65 10.56 5.91
C HIS A 172 6.52 11.47 6.77
N GLY A 173 7.83 11.27 6.67
CA GLY A 173 8.82 12.28 7.00
C GLY A 173 9.48 12.71 5.70
N LEU A 174 10.81 12.55 5.61
CA LEU A 174 11.55 12.57 4.34
C LEU A 174 11.30 11.33 3.48
N ASN A 175 10.58 10.34 4.01
CA ASN A 175 10.28 9.09 3.34
C ASN A 175 8.93 8.52 3.80
N PRO A 176 8.31 7.61 3.02
CA PRO A 176 7.09 6.91 3.41
C PRO A 176 7.29 6.01 4.61
N SER A 177 6.33 6.05 5.55
CA SER A 177 6.31 5.20 6.73
C SER A 177 4.88 4.80 7.12
N ILE A 178 4.77 3.71 7.87
CA ILE A 178 3.50 3.23 8.44
C ILE A 178 3.64 3.22 9.95
N VAL A 179 2.77 3.96 10.64
CA VAL A 179 2.68 3.88 12.09
C VAL A 179 1.63 2.85 12.47
N LEU A 180 2.12 1.83 13.18
CA LEU A 180 1.33 0.68 13.56
C LEU A 180 0.71 0.88 14.95
N GLY A 181 1.41 1.58 15.84
CA GLY A 181 0.86 1.85 17.16
C GLY A 181 1.74 2.73 18.03
N LYS A 182 1.09 3.53 18.88
CA LYS A 182 1.68 4.31 19.95
C LYS A 182 0.66 4.46 21.09
N THR A 183 1.11 4.38 22.33
CA THR A 183 0.35 4.75 23.52
C THR A 183 0.46 6.28 23.69
N THR A 184 -0.67 6.97 23.79
CA THR A 184 -0.72 8.44 23.79
C THR A 184 -0.96 9.03 25.17
N THR A 185 -1.61 8.29 26.05
CA THR A 185 -1.92 8.70 27.42
C THR A 185 -1.38 7.72 28.45
N ASP A 186 -1.42 8.13 29.72
CA ASP A 186 -1.07 7.26 30.84
C ASP A 186 -2.21 6.37 31.32
N ILE A 187 -3.29 6.24 30.53
CA ILE A 187 -4.45 5.43 30.90
C ILE A 187 -4.13 3.94 30.65
N PRO A 188 -4.34 3.03 31.62
CA PRO A 188 -4.01 1.61 31.48
C PRO A 188 -4.67 0.91 30.28
N CYS A 189 -5.86 1.34 29.84
CA CYS A 189 -6.56 0.74 28.71
C CYS A 189 -5.94 1.06 27.33
N GLU A 190 -5.04 2.04 27.23
CA GLU A 190 -4.27 2.31 25.99
C GLU A 190 -3.01 1.43 25.87
N ALA A 191 -2.75 0.56 26.86
CA ALA A 191 -1.69 -0.42 26.73
C ALA A 191 -2.08 -1.48 25.69
N PHE A 192 -1.15 -1.80 24.79
CA PHE A 192 -1.33 -2.86 23.83
C PHE A 192 -1.40 -4.20 24.57
N ASN A 193 -2.40 -5.01 24.24
CA ASN A 193 -2.59 -6.33 24.82
C ASN A 193 -3.20 -7.28 23.77
N GLY A 194 -2.68 -8.50 23.67
CA GLY A 194 -3.11 -9.45 22.65
C GLY A 194 -2.36 -9.28 21.32
N THR A 195 -2.96 -9.76 20.23
CA THR A 195 -2.31 -9.80 18.91
C THR A 195 -2.93 -8.79 17.95
N TYR A 196 -2.07 -7.98 17.35
CA TYR A 196 -2.43 -6.99 16.35
C TYR A 196 -1.89 -7.43 15.00
N LEU A 197 -2.76 -7.36 13.99
CA LEU A 197 -2.47 -7.78 12.62
C LEU A 197 -2.44 -6.54 11.72
N TYR A 198 -1.30 -6.29 11.10
CA TYR A 198 -1.11 -5.27 10.08
C TYR A 198 -0.85 -5.92 8.73
N LYS A 199 -1.41 -5.34 7.67
CA LYS A 199 -1.25 -5.79 6.30
C LYS A 199 -0.93 -4.58 5.43
N TYR A 200 0.09 -4.72 4.61
CA TYR A 200 0.51 -3.69 3.68
C TYR A 200 1.31 -4.30 2.53
N LEU A 201 1.53 -3.51 1.49
CA LEU A 201 2.27 -3.89 0.29
C LEU A 201 3.45 -2.95 0.09
N ILE A 202 4.51 -3.49 -0.51
CA ILE A 202 5.60 -2.71 -1.10
C ILE A 202 5.52 -2.90 -2.60
N TYR A 203 5.18 -1.83 -3.31
CA TYR A 203 4.93 -1.86 -4.75
C TYR A 203 5.95 -0.99 -5.50
N PRO A 204 6.95 -1.61 -6.16
CA PRO A 204 7.80 -0.92 -7.11
C PRO A 204 7.01 -0.67 -8.39
N TYR A 205 7.07 0.54 -8.94
CA TYR A 205 6.35 0.91 -10.15
C TYR A 205 7.17 1.82 -11.06
N ASN A 206 6.76 1.85 -12.32
CA ASN A 206 7.22 2.77 -13.34
C ASN A 206 6.09 3.08 -14.32
N ARG A 207 6.40 3.83 -15.38
CA ARG A 207 5.44 4.22 -16.43
C ARG A 207 4.80 3.04 -17.17
N SER A 208 5.37 1.84 -17.10
CA SER A 208 4.81 0.65 -17.76
C SER A 208 3.88 -0.16 -16.86
N LEU A 209 3.78 0.20 -15.58
CA LEU A 209 2.96 -0.47 -14.60
C LEU A 209 1.82 0.44 -14.12
N GLU A 210 0.75 -0.20 -13.66
CA GLU A 210 -0.41 0.48 -13.07
C GLU A 210 0.01 1.44 -11.95
N ARG A 211 -0.56 2.65 -11.93
CA ARG A 211 -0.27 3.64 -10.88
C ARG A 211 -0.58 3.08 -9.48
N PRO A 212 0.19 3.45 -8.44
CA PRO A 212 -0.04 2.98 -7.06
C PRO A 212 -1.46 3.15 -6.54
N MET A 213 -2.14 4.23 -6.95
CA MET A 213 -3.52 4.49 -6.55
C MET A 213 -4.49 3.36 -6.94
N TRP A 214 -4.35 2.80 -8.14
CA TRP A 214 -5.26 1.76 -8.61
C TRP A 214 -4.96 0.41 -7.98
N VAL A 215 -3.68 0.12 -7.75
CA VAL A 215 -3.28 -1.03 -6.93
C VAL A 215 -3.86 -0.90 -5.53
N ALA A 216 -3.79 0.28 -4.91
CA ALA A 216 -4.37 0.53 -3.59
C ALA A 216 -5.89 0.35 -3.55
N GLU A 217 -6.61 0.83 -4.57
CA GLU A 217 -8.07 0.64 -4.69
C GLU A 217 -8.45 -0.83 -4.80
N ARG A 218 -7.82 -1.58 -5.73
CA ARG A 218 -8.13 -3.00 -5.96
C ARG A 218 -7.90 -3.85 -4.71
N ILE A 219 -6.87 -3.53 -3.94
CA ILE A 219 -6.50 -4.28 -2.74
C ILE A 219 -7.45 -3.98 -1.59
N ASN A 220 -7.83 -2.72 -1.41
CA ASN A 220 -8.76 -2.31 -0.34
C ASN A 220 -10.24 -2.58 -0.67
N ARG A 221 -10.57 -2.81 -1.96
CA ARG A 221 -11.91 -3.15 -2.44
C ARG A 221 -11.86 -4.43 -3.27
N PRO A 222 -11.58 -5.59 -2.64
CA PRO A 222 -11.48 -6.85 -3.36
C PRO A 222 -12.81 -7.20 -4.03
N PRO A 223 -12.78 -7.87 -5.21
CA PRO A 223 -14.00 -8.29 -5.90
C PRO A 223 -14.90 -9.13 -4.99
N LEU A 224 -16.20 -8.80 -4.95
CA LEU A 224 -17.19 -9.62 -4.28
C LEU A 224 -17.52 -10.83 -5.16
N ALA A 225 -17.07 -12.01 -4.74
CA ALA A 225 -17.48 -13.26 -5.35
C ALA A 225 -18.80 -13.72 -4.71
N CYS A 226 -19.91 -13.59 -5.43
CA CYS A 226 -21.22 -14.09 -5.02
C CYS A 226 -21.57 -15.36 -5.79
N SER A 227 -21.86 -16.45 -5.09
CA SER A 227 -22.37 -17.67 -5.72
C SER A 227 -23.76 -17.40 -6.32
N CYS A 228 -23.95 -17.66 -7.62
CA CYS A 228 -25.25 -17.54 -8.27
C CYS A 228 -25.71 -18.90 -8.81
N SER A 229 -26.97 -19.26 -8.54
CA SER A 229 -27.58 -20.53 -8.97
C SER A 229 -28.35 -20.44 -10.30
N LYS A 230 -28.43 -19.25 -10.90
CA LYS A 230 -29.10 -19.01 -12.20
C LYS A 230 -28.24 -18.13 -13.10
N VAL A 231 -28.32 -18.36 -14.40
CA VAL A 231 -27.69 -17.51 -15.42
C VAL A 231 -28.42 -16.17 -15.44
N LEU A 232 -27.86 -15.16 -14.78
CA LEU A 232 -28.28 -13.77 -14.94
C LEU A 232 -27.66 -13.26 -16.24
N LEU A 233 -28.49 -13.09 -17.27
CA LEU A 233 -28.12 -12.33 -18.47
C LEU A 233 -28.05 -10.84 -18.09
N LEU A 234 -26.89 -10.40 -17.61
CA LEU A 234 -26.62 -8.98 -17.42
C LEU A 234 -26.27 -8.36 -18.78
N LYS A 235 -27.22 -7.64 -19.37
CA LYS A 235 -26.97 -6.53 -20.30
C LYS A 235 -27.84 -5.36 -19.84
N PRO A 236 -27.35 -4.11 -19.89
CA PRO A 236 -26.33 -3.57 -20.79
C PRO A 236 -25.02 -3.14 -20.08
N HIS A 237 -23.95 -3.01 -20.87
CA HIS A 237 -22.64 -2.54 -20.40
C HIS A 237 -22.64 -1.02 -20.29
N LEU A 238 -22.85 -0.50 -19.08
CA LEU A 238 -22.38 0.83 -18.74
C LEU A 238 -20.86 0.73 -18.55
N SER A 239 -20.08 1.41 -19.39
CA SER A 239 -18.61 1.46 -19.29
C SER A 239 -18.13 2.91 -19.20
N LEU A 240 -17.03 3.11 -18.48
CA LEU A 240 -16.33 4.38 -18.40
C LEU A 240 -15.05 4.28 -19.22
N GLU A 241 -14.91 5.11 -20.25
CA GLU A 241 -13.69 5.24 -21.05
C GLU A 241 -12.90 6.46 -20.58
N PHE A 242 -11.68 6.22 -20.12
CA PHE A 242 -10.76 7.22 -19.61
C PHE A 242 -9.32 6.73 -19.74
N ASP A 243 -8.37 7.65 -19.64
CA ASP A 243 -6.96 7.30 -19.47
C ASP A 243 -6.68 6.96 -18.00
N PRO A 244 -6.41 5.68 -17.65
CA PRO A 244 -6.20 5.26 -16.27
C PRO A 244 -4.90 5.79 -15.66
N ASP A 245 -3.99 6.35 -16.46
CA ASP A 245 -2.74 6.93 -15.95
C ASP A 245 -2.95 8.31 -15.32
N VAL A 246 -4.07 8.97 -15.63
CA VAL A 246 -4.34 10.36 -15.25
C VAL A 246 -5.72 10.57 -14.64
N ILE A 247 -6.71 9.71 -14.87
CA ILE A 247 -8.03 9.84 -14.24
C ILE A 247 -8.11 8.89 -13.04
N PHE A 248 -8.61 9.39 -11.92
CA PHE A 248 -8.98 8.62 -10.74
C PHE A 248 -10.49 8.66 -10.52
N VAL A 249 -11.09 7.52 -10.18
CA VAL A 249 -12.52 7.40 -9.89
C VAL A 249 -12.74 7.41 -8.37
N ASN A 250 -13.26 8.52 -7.82
CA ASN A 250 -13.54 8.62 -6.38
C ASN A 250 -14.71 7.70 -5.99
N TYR A 251 -15.80 7.80 -6.75
CA TYR A 251 -16.97 6.94 -6.65
C TYR A 251 -17.72 6.89 -7.97
N PHE A 252 -18.39 5.76 -8.20
CA PHE A 252 -19.24 5.52 -9.35
C PHE A 252 -20.51 4.83 -8.83
N THR A 253 -21.62 5.57 -8.80
CA THR A 253 -22.93 5.05 -8.44
C THR A 253 -23.91 5.24 -9.60
N LEU A 254 -25.10 4.64 -9.49
CA LEU A 254 -26.15 4.83 -10.48
C LEU A 254 -26.65 6.28 -10.56
N ASP A 255 -26.41 7.11 -9.53
CA ASP A 255 -26.91 8.49 -9.43
C ASP A 255 -25.83 9.55 -9.64
N LYS A 256 -24.57 9.21 -9.36
CA LYS A 256 -23.49 10.18 -9.35
C LYS A 256 -22.15 9.54 -9.67
N ILE A 257 -21.36 10.23 -10.48
CA ILE A 257 -19.96 9.93 -10.74
C ILE A 257 -19.10 11.08 -10.25
N SER A 258 -17.97 10.74 -9.62
CA SER A 258 -16.91 11.71 -9.30
C SER A 258 -15.56 11.20 -9.77
N LEU A 259 -14.92 12.03 -10.58
CA LEU A 259 -13.64 11.76 -11.21
C LEU A 259 -12.67 12.90 -10.90
N THR A 260 -11.40 12.56 -10.74
CA THR A 260 -10.31 13.51 -10.56
C THR A 260 -9.26 13.31 -11.62
N ASN A 261 -8.86 14.37 -12.31
CA ASN A 261 -7.70 14.30 -13.20
C ASN A 261 -6.42 14.61 -12.41
N THR A 262 -5.56 13.62 -12.24
CA THR A 262 -4.26 13.71 -11.57
C THR A 262 -3.09 14.00 -12.53
N GLY A 263 -3.38 14.15 -13.83
CA GLY A 263 -2.39 14.49 -14.85
C GLY A 263 -2.11 15.99 -14.96
N ASP A 264 -1.13 16.35 -15.80
CA ASP A 264 -0.71 17.73 -16.08
C ASP A 264 -1.51 18.38 -17.22
N ARG A 265 -2.35 17.60 -17.92
CA ARG A 265 -3.14 18.03 -19.07
C ARG A 265 -4.60 17.67 -18.91
N ALA A 266 -5.46 18.44 -19.57
CA ALA A 266 -6.88 18.13 -19.63
C ALA A 266 -7.11 16.81 -20.37
N THR A 267 -7.97 15.95 -19.81
CA THR A 267 -8.20 14.59 -20.30
C THR A 267 -9.68 14.34 -20.55
N TYR A 268 -9.99 13.71 -21.68
CA TYR A 268 -11.36 13.33 -22.02
C TYR A 268 -11.79 12.08 -21.27
N VAL A 269 -13.01 12.11 -20.77
CA VAL A 269 -13.69 10.95 -20.19
C VAL A 269 -15.07 10.81 -20.82
N SER A 270 -15.46 9.57 -21.13
CA SER A 270 -16.77 9.26 -21.68
C SER A 270 -17.46 8.14 -20.91
N ILE A 271 -18.74 8.32 -20.61
CA ILE A 271 -19.63 7.27 -20.13
C ILE A 271 -20.34 6.68 -21.34
N ILE A 272 -20.17 5.38 -21.54
CA ILE A 272 -20.71 4.66 -22.68
C ILE A 272 -21.79 3.70 -22.20
N TYR A 273 -22.90 3.72 -22.92
CA TYR A 273 -24.00 2.80 -22.74
C TYR A 273 -24.33 2.18 -24.08
N GLU A 274 -24.31 0.85 -24.17
CA GLU A 274 -24.65 0.12 -25.41
C GLU A 274 -23.84 0.55 -26.65
N LYS A 275 -22.57 0.96 -26.43
CA LYS A 275 -21.62 1.48 -27.45
C LYS A 275 -21.86 2.93 -27.89
N GLU A 276 -22.82 3.64 -27.30
CA GLU A 276 -23.01 5.07 -27.52
C GLU A 276 -22.47 5.87 -26.33
N SER A 277 -21.71 6.94 -26.61
CA SER A 277 -21.31 7.89 -25.57
C SER A 277 -22.53 8.71 -25.17
N ILE A 278 -22.98 8.54 -23.93
CA ILE A 278 -24.12 9.29 -23.38
C ILE A 278 -23.68 10.58 -22.69
N VAL A 279 -22.42 10.62 -22.24
CA VAL A 279 -21.82 11.77 -21.55
C VAL A 279 -20.33 11.79 -21.88
N SER A 280 -19.82 12.91 -22.38
CA SER A 280 -18.39 13.17 -22.48
C SER A 280 -18.04 14.46 -21.77
N ALA A 281 -16.95 14.44 -20.99
CA ALA A 281 -16.42 15.61 -20.31
C ALA A 281 -14.92 15.73 -20.55
N LEU A 282 -14.43 16.97 -20.64
CA LEU A 282 -13.01 17.28 -20.60
C LEU A 282 -12.70 17.75 -19.17
N ILE A 283 -11.91 16.98 -18.43
CA ILE A 283 -11.58 17.26 -17.04
C ILE A 283 -10.21 17.95 -17.00
N ALA A 284 -10.13 19.16 -16.48
CA ALA A 284 -8.87 19.90 -16.35
C ALA A 284 -7.95 19.27 -15.27
N PRO A 285 -6.63 19.52 -15.32
CA PRO A 285 -5.70 19.08 -14.28
C PRO A 285 -6.16 19.47 -12.88
N MET A 286 -6.15 18.53 -11.95
CA MET A 286 -6.55 18.72 -10.56
C MET A 286 -7.99 19.25 -10.40
N GLU A 287 -8.84 19.01 -11.38
CA GLU A 287 -10.29 19.27 -11.29
C GLU A 287 -11.01 18.01 -10.80
N ILE A 288 -12.01 18.20 -9.94
CA ILE A 288 -13.01 17.18 -9.65
C ILE A 288 -14.21 17.45 -10.54
N ALA A 289 -14.47 16.53 -11.48
CA ALA A 289 -15.72 16.52 -12.21
C ALA A 289 -16.75 15.69 -11.42
N GLU A 290 -17.83 16.32 -11.00
CA GLU A 290 -19.00 15.64 -10.45
C GLU A 290 -20.18 15.78 -11.40
N GLN A 291 -20.75 14.66 -11.82
CA GLN A 291 -21.92 14.66 -12.69
C GLN A 291 -22.99 13.72 -12.15
N TRP A 292 -24.24 14.18 -12.24
CA TRP A 292 -25.42 13.39 -11.90
C TRP A 292 -25.82 12.59 -13.14
N SER A 293 -25.92 11.27 -13.00
CA SER A 293 -26.27 10.36 -14.10
C SER A 293 -27.78 10.36 -14.40
N TYR A 294 -28.61 10.97 -13.55
CA TYR A 294 -30.02 11.19 -13.80
C TYR A 294 -30.37 12.67 -13.95
N ARG A 295 -30.91 13.06 -15.10
CA ARG A 295 -31.88 14.16 -15.14
C ARG A 295 -33.12 13.62 -14.41
N LYS A 296 -33.50 14.21 -13.28
CA LYS A 296 -34.87 14.05 -12.76
C LYS A 296 -35.83 14.40 -13.90
N GLY A 297 -36.50 13.38 -14.43
CA GLY A 297 -37.80 13.54 -15.08
C GLY A 297 -38.86 13.69 -14.01
#